data_AF-A0A929I799-F1
#
_entry.id   AF-A0A929I799-F1
#
_cell.length_a   1.000
_cell.length_b   1.000
_cell.length_c   1.000
_cell.angle_alpha   90.00
_cell.angle_beta   90.00
_cell.angle_gamma   90.00
#
_symmetry.space_group_name_H-M   'P 1'
#
loop_
_entity.id
_entity.type
_entity.pdbx_description
1 polymer ?
#
loop_
_entity_poly.entity_id
_entity_poly.type
_entity_poly.pdbx_seq_one_letter_code
_entity_poly.pdbx_strand_id
1 'polypeptide(L)'
;MEGKVIKRKKILLAILLSVFVAGILCAPAKAGESPAVLRMALDAARPGTLDPHFAAATQTRIMADMIFNGLLRYKPGRAPLIEPDLAETIPEPKIVDGKQVWTFKLRKGVMFHPGPRTKAYELTTDDVVYSLRKSADPKRSAYSGEYTGMTFEKVDDYTVRIVLEKPLSSFLFFPKVSDYAGGFIISKKAIEAMGDEAFKSH
;
A
#
# COMPACT_ATOMS: atom_id res chain seq x y z
N MET A 1 -16.57 69.30 35.92
CA MET A 1 -15.71 68.89 34.78
C MET A 1 -15.75 67.37 34.51
N GLU A 2 -16.69 66.60 35.07
CA GLU A 2 -16.63 65.11 35.05
C GLU A 2 -17.61 64.42 34.07
N GLY A 3 -18.78 64.98 33.77
CA GLY A 3 -19.81 64.28 32.97
C GLY A 3 -19.49 64.09 31.47
N LYS A 4 -18.65 64.97 30.89
CA LYS A 4 -18.30 64.94 29.45
C LYS A 4 -17.23 63.89 29.13
N VAL A 5 -16.40 63.53 30.12
CA VAL A 5 -15.33 62.53 30.01
C VAL A 5 -15.89 61.10 30.05
N ILE A 6 -16.95 60.87 30.86
CA ILE A 6 -17.61 59.57 31.00
C ILE A 6 -18.38 59.18 29.73
N LYS A 7 -19.05 60.13 29.06
CA LYS A 7 -19.73 59.87 27.77
C LYS A 7 -18.74 59.51 26.65
N ARG A 8 -17.56 60.16 26.60
CA ARG A 8 -16.51 59.84 25.60
C ARG A 8 -15.91 58.45 25.82
N LYS A 9 -15.66 58.04 27.08
CA LYS A 9 -15.18 56.68 27.40
C LYS A 9 -16.19 55.59 27.04
N LYS A 10 -17.49 55.82 27.24
CA LYS A 10 -18.55 54.86 26.86
C LYS A 10 -18.72 54.71 25.34
N ILE A 11 -18.55 55.81 24.59
CA ILE A 11 -18.59 55.80 23.12
C ILE A 11 -17.35 55.11 22.54
N LEU A 12 -16.16 55.37 23.08
CA LEU A 12 -14.92 54.68 22.69
C LEU A 12 -14.96 53.18 23.00
N LEU A 13 -15.54 52.77 24.13
CA LEU A 13 -15.69 51.36 24.50
C LEU A 13 -16.71 50.64 23.61
N ALA A 14 -17.80 51.30 23.20
CA ALA A 14 -18.79 50.75 22.27
C ALA A 14 -18.22 50.57 20.85
N ILE A 15 -17.37 51.50 20.39
CA ILE A 15 -16.70 51.39 19.09
C ILE A 15 -15.65 50.26 19.12
N LEU A 16 -14.86 50.13 20.19
CA LEU A 16 -13.93 49.01 20.35
C LEU A 16 -14.64 47.64 20.41
N LEU A 17 -15.80 47.55 21.08
CA LEU A 17 -16.59 46.32 21.12
C LEU A 17 -17.14 45.96 19.74
N SER A 18 -17.55 46.96 18.94
CA SER A 18 -18.07 46.72 17.58
C SER A 18 -17.00 46.26 16.58
N VAL A 19 -15.75 46.73 16.74
CA VAL A 19 -14.62 46.29 15.91
C VAL A 19 -14.16 44.88 16.31
N PHE A 20 -14.28 44.50 17.59
CA PHE A 20 -13.95 43.14 18.05
C PHE A 20 -14.97 42.09 17.60
N VAL A 21 -16.25 42.45 17.49
CA VAL A 21 -17.30 41.55 16.98
C VAL A 21 -17.24 41.39 15.46
N ALA A 22 -16.81 42.42 14.72
CA ALA A 22 -16.60 42.33 13.27
C ALA A 22 -15.35 41.50 12.88
N GLY A 23 -14.31 41.47 13.74
CA GLY A 23 -13.11 40.68 13.51
C GLY A 23 -13.28 39.16 13.68
N ILE A 24 -14.32 38.72 14.39
CA ILE A 24 -14.60 37.30 14.65
C ILE A 24 -15.43 36.65 13.52
N LEU A 25 -16.14 37.45 12.71
CA LEU A 25 -16.99 36.92 11.62
C LEU A 25 -16.26 36.65 10.31
N CYS A 26 -14.98 37.00 10.19
CA CYS A 26 -14.20 36.82 8.96
C CYS A 26 -12.97 35.93 9.18
N ALA A 27 -13.15 34.83 9.92
CA ALA A 27 -12.25 33.70 9.78
C ALA A 27 -12.43 33.15 8.35
N PRO A 28 -11.36 32.96 7.55
CA PRO A 28 -11.48 32.26 6.30
C PRO A 28 -12.01 30.87 6.63
N ALA A 29 -13.24 30.59 6.21
CA ALA A 29 -13.74 29.23 6.20
C ALA A 29 -12.70 28.43 5.43
N LYS A 30 -12.05 27.45 6.08
CA LYS A 30 -11.34 26.41 5.35
C LYS A 30 -12.39 25.75 4.49
N ALA A 31 -12.45 26.15 3.21
CA ALA A 31 -13.20 25.44 2.21
C ALA A 31 -12.70 24.00 2.30
N GLY A 32 -13.52 23.12 2.85
CA GLY A 32 -13.25 21.70 2.80
C GLY A 32 -13.14 21.37 1.32
N GLU A 33 -11.95 20.98 0.87
CA GLU A 33 -11.78 20.41 -0.45
C GLU A 33 -12.87 19.35 -0.60
N SER A 34 -13.75 19.53 -1.59
CA SER A 34 -14.68 18.47 -1.95
C SER A 34 -13.84 17.21 -2.19
N PRO A 35 -14.24 16.02 -1.67
CA PRO A 35 -13.45 14.82 -1.88
C PRO A 35 -13.18 14.70 -3.37
N ALA A 36 -11.90 14.51 -3.74
CA ALA A 36 -11.51 14.32 -5.12
C ALA A 36 -12.09 12.97 -5.60
N VAL A 37 -13.31 12.99 -6.14
CA VAL A 37 -14.00 11.78 -6.58
C VAL A 37 -13.61 11.49 -8.03
N LEU A 38 -12.85 10.41 -8.22
CA LEU A 38 -12.63 9.81 -9.54
C LEU A 38 -13.74 8.79 -9.84
N ARG A 39 -14.42 8.95 -10.99
CA ARG A 39 -15.39 7.97 -11.50
C ARG A 39 -14.82 7.34 -12.78
N MET A 40 -14.62 6.02 -12.75
CA MET A 40 -14.09 5.26 -13.87
C MET A 40 -15.05 4.12 -14.21
N ALA A 41 -15.36 3.96 -15.50
CA ALA A 41 -16.13 2.83 -16.00
C ALA A 41 -15.16 1.76 -16.52
N LEU A 42 -15.37 0.51 -16.11
CA LEU A 42 -14.65 -0.66 -16.61
C LEU A 42 -15.65 -1.57 -17.31
N ASP A 43 -15.31 -2.02 -18.52
CA ASP A 43 -16.12 -3.02 -19.23
C ASP A 43 -15.95 -4.38 -18.55
N ALA A 44 -16.82 -4.69 -17.60
CA ALA A 44 -16.80 -5.92 -16.82
C ALA A 44 -18.23 -6.44 -16.61
N ALA A 45 -18.50 -7.70 -16.97
CA ALA A 45 -19.76 -8.35 -16.63
C ALA A 45 -19.88 -8.58 -15.11
N ARG A 46 -18.79 -8.99 -14.46
CA ARG A 46 -18.62 -9.13 -13.01
C ARG A 46 -17.13 -9.31 -12.68
N PRO A 47 -16.57 -8.69 -11.62
CA PRO A 47 -15.24 -9.04 -11.14
C PRO A 47 -15.21 -10.52 -10.71
N GLY A 48 -14.24 -11.29 -11.19
CA GLY A 48 -14.11 -12.70 -10.83
C GLY A 48 -13.62 -12.89 -9.39
N THR A 49 -12.41 -12.44 -9.11
CA THR A 49 -11.75 -12.54 -7.80
C THR A 49 -10.86 -11.32 -7.58
N LEU A 50 -10.82 -10.79 -6.36
CA LEU A 50 -9.88 -9.73 -5.96
C LEU A 50 -8.61 -10.27 -5.30
N ASP A 51 -8.47 -11.60 -5.17
CA ASP A 51 -7.21 -12.21 -4.74
C ASP A 51 -6.15 -12.00 -5.84
N PRO A 52 -5.08 -11.22 -5.58
CA PRO A 52 -4.09 -10.90 -6.59
C PRO A 52 -3.38 -12.14 -7.16
N HIS A 53 -3.35 -13.25 -6.40
CA HIS A 53 -2.69 -14.48 -6.85
C HIS A 53 -3.58 -15.34 -7.76
N PHE A 54 -4.85 -14.97 -7.96
CA PHE A 54 -5.76 -15.57 -8.95
C PHE A 54 -6.29 -14.57 -9.99
N ALA A 55 -6.21 -13.26 -9.73
CA ALA A 55 -6.70 -12.21 -10.61
C ALA A 55 -5.96 -12.20 -11.97
N ALA A 56 -6.59 -12.76 -13.01
CA ALA A 56 -6.04 -12.81 -14.37
C ALA A 56 -6.72 -11.85 -15.36
N ALA A 57 -7.94 -11.41 -15.07
CA ALA A 57 -8.69 -10.50 -15.93
C ALA A 57 -8.19 -9.05 -15.76
N THR A 58 -8.23 -8.26 -16.84
CA THR A 58 -7.76 -6.86 -16.85
C THR A 58 -8.39 -6.03 -15.74
N GLN A 59 -9.69 -6.21 -15.49
CA GLN A 59 -10.43 -5.39 -14.53
C GLN A 59 -10.05 -5.73 -13.09
N THR A 60 -9.89 -7.01 -12.75
CA THR A 60 -9.44 -7.43 -11.42
C THR A 60 -7.98 -7.09 -11.17
N ARG A 61 -7.15 -7.04 -12.23
CA ARG A 61 -5.77 -6.54 -12.13
C ARG A 61 -5.72 -5.04 -11.84
N ILE A 62 -6.50 -4.23 -12.56
CA ILE A 62 -6.60 -2.78 -12.27
C ILE A 62 -6.99 -2.55 -10.80
N MET A 63 -7.95 -3.32 -10.28
CA MET A 63 -8.31 -3.22 -8.86
C MET A 63 -7.20 -3.67 -7.92
N ALA A 64 -6.49 -4.76 -8.24
CA ALA A 64 -5.36 -5.22 -7.45
C ALA A 64 -4.23 -4.18 -7.39
N ASP A 65 -3.87 -3.57 -8.53
CA ASP A 65 -2.86 -2.51 -8.65
C ASP A 65 -3.21 -1.27 -7.79
N MET A 66 -4.50 -1.03 -7.54
CA MET A 66 -4.96 0.09 -6.69
C MET A 66 -4.96 -0.24 -5.19
N ILE A 67 -4.94 -1.52 -4.81
CA ILE A 67 -5.15 -1.97 -3.43
C ILE A 67 -3.87 -2.51 -2.81
N PHE A 68 -3.05 -3.22 -3.59
CA PHE A 68 -1.90 -3.98 -3.10
C PHE A 68 -0.58 -3.37 -3.58
N ASN A 69 0.48 -3.70 -2.84
CA ASN A 69 1.85 -3.27 -3.12
C ASN A 69 2.77 -4.49 -3.26
N GLY A 70 3.89 -4.33 -3.97
CA GLY A 70 4.96 -5.33 -4.08
C GLY A 70 6.19 -4.95 -3.25
N LEU A 71 7.22 -5.80 -3.22
CA LEU A 71 8.52 -5.37 -2.69
C LEU A 71 9.08 -4.22 -3.53
N LEU A 72 8.92 -4.34 -4.84
CA LEU A 72 9.21 -3.32 -5.84
C LEU A 72 7.91 -2.88 -6.52
N ARG A 73 8.00 -1.86 -7.38
CA ARG A 73 6.90 -1.49 -8.25
C ARG A 73 7.35 -0.99 -9.61
N TYR A 74 6.48 -1.12 -10.61
CA TYR A 74 6.63 -0.38 -11.85
C TYR A 74 6.46 1.11 -11.57
N LYS A 75 7.38 1.92 -12.09
CA LYS A 75 7.27 3.37 -11.99
C LYS A 75 5.99 3.84 -12.71
N PRO A 76 5.06 4.52 -12.02
CA PRO A 76 3.78 4.90 -12.63
C PRO A 76 3.96 5.65 -13.95
N GLY A 77 3.33 5.14 -15.01
CA GLY A 77 3.39 5.69 -16.37
C GLY A 77 4.73 5.53 -17.11
N ARG A 78 5.68 4.76 -16.55
CA ARG A 78 7.03 4.59 -17.13
C ARG A 78 7.49 3.13 -17.20
N ALA A 79 6.56 2.19 -17.38
CA ALA A 79 6.91 0.79 -17.61
C ALA A 79 7.89 0.66 -18.81
N PRO A 80 8.91 -0.21 -18.74
CA PRO A 80 9.16 -1.23 -17.71
C PRO A 80 10.11 -0.79 -16.59
N LEU A 81 10.30 0.51 -16.33
CA LEU A 81 11.18 0.99 -15.26
C LEU A 81 10.63 0.59 -13.88
N ILE A 82 11.49 0.06 -13.01
CA ILE A 82 11.13 -0.42 -11.67
C ILE A 82 11.79 0.45 -10.59
N GLU A 83 11.07 0.71 -9.52
CA GLU A 83 11.53 1.44 -8.33
C GLU A 83 11.15 0.70 -7.03
N PRO A 84 11.80 1.00 -5.88
CA PRO A 84 11.42 0.40 -4.60
C PRO A 84 9.98 0.78 -4.19
N ASP A 85 9.26 -0.16 -3.57
CA ASP A 85 7.94 0.08 -3.01
C ASP A 85 7.94 -0.25 -1.51
N LEU A 86 7.51 -1.47 -1.10
CA LEU A 86 7.61 -1.91 0.29
C LEU A 86 9.07 -2.11 0.75
N ALA A 87 9.98 -2.39 -0.19
CA ALA A 87 11.40 -2.42 0.09
C ALA A 87 11.99 -1.00 0.17
N GLU A 88 12.99 -0.81 1.02
CA GLU A 88 13.71 0.47 1.15
C GLU A 88 14.46 0.83 -0.14
N THR A 89 15.10 -0.17 -0.75
CA THR A 89 15.95 -0.07 -1.96
C THR A 89 15.86 -1.35 -2.79
N ILE A 90 16.22 -1.28 -4.08
CA ILE A 90 16.47 -2.48 -4.90
C ILE A 90 17.87 -3.02 -4.52
N PRO A 91 17.99 -4.23 -3.98
CA PRO A 91 19.29 -4.80 -3.61
C PRO A 91 20.03 -5.34 -4.84
N GLU A 92 21.36 -5.46 -4.73
CA GLU A 92 22.15 -6.24 -5.69
C GLU A 92 22.14 -7.73 -5.31
N PRO A 93 22.06 -8.65 -6.29
CA PRO A 93 22.09 -10.08 -6.01
C PRO A 93 23.51 -10.53 -5.64
N LYS A 94 23.59 -11.53 -4.76
CA LYS A 94 24.84 -12.24 -4.45
C LYS A 94 24.76 -13.70 -4.92
N ILE A 95 25.89 -14.28 -5.30
CA ILE A 95 25.99 -15.72 -5.51
C ILE A 95 26.58 -16.35 -4.25
N VAL A 96 25.86 -17.31 -3.67
CA VAL A 96 26.26 -18.05 -2.47
C VAL A 96 26.03 -19.53 -2.76
N ASP A 97 27.08 -20.35 -2.70
CA ASP A 97 27.04 -21.79 -2.96
C ASP A 97 26.34 -22.16 -4.29
N GLY A 98 26.59 -21.37 -5.34
CA GLY A 98 26.00 -21.57 -6.67
C GLY A 98 24.55 -21.09 -6.81
N LYS A 99 23.93 -20.58 -5.74
CA LYS A 99 22.56 -20.02 -5.74
C LYS A 99 22.59 -18.50 -5.79
N GLN A 100 21.60 -17.89 -6.44
CA GLN A 100 21.44 -16.43 -6.45
C GLN A 100 20.58 -16.00 -5.26
N VAL A 101 21.06 -15.05 -4.48
CA VAL A 101 20.45 -14.60 -3.23
C VAL A 101 20.15 -13.12 -3.32
N TRP A 102 18.89 -12.77 -3.10
CA TRP A 102 18.40 -11.40 -2.98
C TRP A 102 17.99 -11.15 -1.53
N THR A 103 18.43 -10.03 -0.95
CA THR A 103 18.10 -9.66 0.44
C THR A 103 17.45 -8.27 0.44
N PHE A 104 16.16 -8.21 0.72
CA PHE A 104 15.41 -6.96 0.76
C PHE A 104 15.22 -6.52 2.21
N LYS A 105 15.44 -5.23 2.45
CA LYS A 105 15.05 -4.55 3.68
C LYS A 105 13.70 -3.90 3.48
N LEU A 106 12.77 -4.14 4.41
CA LEU A 106 11.42 -3.60 4.37
C LEU A 106 11.36 -2.25 5.06
N ARG A 107 10.53 -1.34 4.53
CA ARG A 107 10.19 -0.09 5.21
C ARG A 107 9.46 -0.39 6.51
N LYS A 108 9.85 0.29 7.59
CA LYS A 108 9.16 0.24 8.88
C LYS A 108 7.96 1.17 8.92
N GLY A 109 6.97 0.85 9.74
CA GLY A 109 5.76 1.64 9.94
C GLY A 109 4.74 1.56 8.80
N VAL A 110 4.94 0.67 7.82
CA VAL A 110 3.93 0.40 6.79
C VAL A 110 2.81 -0.41 7.42
N MET A 111 1.57 0.06 7.28
CA MET A 111 0.41 -0.55 7.94
C MET A 111 -0.51 -1.18 6.91
N PHE A 112 -1.00 -2.38 7.20
CA PHE A 112 -2.14 -2.95 6.48
C PHE A 112 -3.42 -2.19 6.82
N HIS A 113 -4.29 -2.07 5.82
CA HIS A 113 -5.67 -1.63 6.01
C HIS A 113 -6.40 -2.54 7.02
N PRO A 114 -7.29 -2.00 7.87
CA PRO A 114 -8.15 -2.83 8.69
C PRO A 114 -9.14 -3.59 7.79
N GLY A 115 -9.36 -4.87 8.10
CA GLY A 115 -10.35 -5.72 7.45
C GLY A 115 -11.49 -6.10 8.41
N PRO A 116 -12.55 -6.77 7.91
CA PRO A 116 -13.71 -7.15 8.71
C PRO A 116 -13.38 -7.97 9.97
N ARG A 117 -12.29 -8.76 9.91
CA ARG A 117 -11.83 -9.65 10.99
C ARG A 117 -10.40 -9.36 11.45
N THR A 118 -9.81 -8.24 11.04
CA THR A 118 -8.39 -7.95 11.31
C THR A 118 -8.20 -6.47 11.53
N LYS A 119 -7.65 -6.08 12.69
CA LYS A 119 -7.25 -4.69 12.94
C LYS A 119 -6.06 -4.31 12.05
N ALA A 120 -5.91 -3.02 11.76
CA ALA A 120 -4.69 -2.53 11.14
C ALA A 120 -3.46 -2.97 11.96
N TYR A 121 -2.43 -3.46 11.29
CA TYR A 121 -1.18 -3.86 11.90
C TYR A 121 -0.02 -3.62 10.94
N GLU A 122 1.18 -3.54 11.48
CA GLU A 122 2.37 -3.26 10.71
C GLU A 122 2.77 -4.46 9.85
N LEU A 123 3.12 -4.18 8.59
CA LEU A 123 3.73 -5.14 7.68
C LEU A 123 5.06 -5.63 8.26
N THR A 124 5.21 -6.94 8.33
CA THR A 124 6.51 -7.56 8.64
C THR A 124 6.92 -8.55 7.55
N THR A 125 8.12 -9.09 7.70
CA THR A 125 8.67 -10.13 6.83
C THR A 125 7.79 -11.38 6.82
N ASP A 126 7.03 -11.66 7.87
CA ASP A 126 6.11 -12.80 7.90
C ASP A 126 5.01 -12.68 6.83
N ASP A 127 4.50 -11.47 6.58
CA ASP A 127 3.49 -11.23 5.55
C ASP A 127 4.09 -11.37 4.14
N VAL A 128 5.31 -10.88 3.94
CA VAL A 128 6.03 -11.01 2.65
C VAL A 128 6.30 -12.48 2.34
N VAL A 129 6.90 -13.21 3.29
CA VAL A 129 7.21 -14.63 3.13
C VAL A 129 5.93 -15.44 2.92
N TYR A 130 4.85 -15.14 3.66
CA TYR A 130 3.56 -15.78 3.45
C TYR A 130 3.02 -15.54 2.04
N SER A 131 3.04 -14.30 1.57
CA SER A 131 2.52 -13.91 0.25
C SER A 131 3.28 -14.63 -0.86
N LEU A 132 4.61 -14.57 -0.86
CA LEU A 132 5.43 -15.21 -1.89
C LEU A 132 5.32 -16.75 -1.85
N ARG A 133 5.18 -17.35 -0.66
CA ARG A 133 4.89 -18.79 -0.54
C ARG A 133 3.50 -19.14 -1.08
N LYS A 134 2.49 -18.29 -0.87
CA LYS A 134 1.18 -18.46 -1.49
C LYS A 134 1.29 -18.35 -3.02
N SER A 135 2.05 -17.38 -3.52
CA SER A 135 2.29 -17.19 -4.96
C SER A 135 2.95 -18.40 -5.60
N ALA A 136 3.86 -19.09 -4.89
CA ALA A 136 4.53 -20.31 -5.33
C ALA A 136 3.72 -21.60 -5.18
N ASP A 137 2.57 -21.57 -4.49
CA ASP A 137 1.75 -22.75 -4.25
C ASP A 137 0.74 -22.97 -5.39
N PRO A 138 0.85 -24.08 -6.16
CA PRO A 138 -0.05 -24.34 -7.29
C PRO A 138 -1.51 -24.55 -6.91
N LYS A 139 -1.81 -24.81 -5.63
CA LYS A 139 -3.19 -24.90 -5.14
C LYS A 139 -3.76 -23.53 -4.78
N ARG A 140 -2.90 -22.54 -4.50
CA ARG A 140 -3.29 -21.22 -3.96
C ARG A 140 -2.91 -20.03 -4.84
N SER A 141 -2.37 -20.29 -6.03
CA SER A 141 -1.94 -19.27 -6.99
C SER A 141 -1.98 -19.79 -8.44
N ALA A 142 -2.56 -18.98 -9.32
CA ALA A 142 -2.52 -19.19 -10.77
C ALA A 142 -1.13 -18.90 -11.38
N TYR A 143 -0.23 -18.30 -10.60
CA TYR A 143 1.11 -17.84 -11.04
C TYR A 143 2.26 -18.70 -10.47
N SER A 144 1.95 -19.82 -9.83
CA SER A 144 2.93 -20.67 -9.12
C SER A 144 4.13 -21.12 -9.95
N GLY A 145 3.94 -21.39 -11.25
CA GLY A 145 5.03 -21.77 -12.14
C GLY A 145 6.16 -20.73 -12.20
N GLU A 146 5.85 -19.45 -12.00
CA GLU A 146 6.81 -18.34 -12.05
C GLU A 146 7.79 -18.34 -10.87
N TYR A 147 7.48 -19.05 -9.79
CA TYR A 147 8.27 -19.10 -8.54
C TYR A 147 9.00 -20.43 -8.36
N THR A 148 9.00 -21.30 -9.36
CA THR A 148 9.69 -22.60 -9.33
C THR A 148 11.19 -22.41 -9.02
N GLY A 149 11.70 -23.15 -8.04
CA GLY A 149 13.10 -23.08 -7.61
C GLY A 149 13.44 -21.82 -6.79
N MET A 150 12.43 -21.14 -6.23
CA MET A 150 12.61 -20.03 -5.30
C MET A 150 12.27 -20.43 -3.86
N THR A 151 13.09 -20.00 -2.91
CA THR A 151 12.84 -20.14 -1.47
C THR A 151 12.75 -18.76 -0.82
N PHE A 152 11.81 -18.60 0.11
CA PHE A 152 11.55 -17.34 0.81
C PHE A 152 11.77 -17.52 2.30
N GLU A 153 12.69 -16.72 2.84
CA GLU A 153 13.21 -16.87 4.19
C GLU A 153 13.08 -15.56 4.95
N LYS A 154 12.66 -15.68 6.21
CA LYS A 154 12.70 -14.60 7.18
C LYS A 154 14.09 -14.57 7.80
N VAL A 155 14.83 -13.48 7.60
CA VAL A 155 16.11 -13.24 8.29
C VAL A 155 15.86 -12.57 9.63
N ASP A 156 15.01 -11.54 9.63
CA ASP A 156 14.49 -10.86 10.81
C ASP A 156 13.10 -10.26 10.50
N ASP A 157 12.53 -9.45 11.38
CA ASP A 157 11.19 -8.89 11.20
C ASP A 157 11.04 -7.95 9.99
N TYR A 158 12.13 -7.35 9.50
CA TYR A 158 12.14 -6.41 8.37
C TYR A 158 13.15 -6.78 7.28
N THR A 159 13.68 -8.00 7.28
CA THR A 159 14.61 -8.48 6.27
C THR A 159 14.14 -9.81 5.69
N VAL A 160 13.79 -9.79 4.41
CA VAL A 160 13.43 -11.00 3.65
C VAL A 160 14.58 -11.41 2.74
N ARG A 161 14.88 -12.71 2.73
CA ARG A 161 15.85 -13.32 1.82
C ARG A 161 15.13 -14.22 0.82
N ILE A 162 15.43 -14.02 -0.46
CA ILE A 162 14.89 -14.81 -1.56
C ILE A 162 16.06 -15.53 -2.23
N VAL A 163 16.00 -16.85 -2.26
CA VAL A 163 17.05 -17.71 -2.80
C VAL A 163 16.54 -18.39 -4.07
N LEU A 164 17.28 -18.25 -5.16
CA LEU A 164 16.99 -18.84 -6.46
C LEU A 164 17.98 -19.96 -6.73
N GLU A 165 17.47 -21.17 -7.00
CA GLU A 165 18.30 -22.32 -7.39
C GLU A 165 18.97 -22.11 -8.75
N LYS A 166 18.28 -21.43 -9.67
CA LYS A 166 18.82 -21.04 -10.98
C LYS A 166 18.85 -19.51 -11.06
N PRO A 167 20.03 -18.90 -11.30
CA PRO A 167 20.12 -17.45 -11.43
C PRO A 167 19.17 -16.91 -12.50
N LEU A 168 18.47 -15.82 -12.18
CA LEU A 168 17.67 -15.05 -13.13
C LEU A 168 18.30 -13.67 -13.31
N SER A 169 18.19 -13.12 -14.53
CA SER A 169 18.51 -11.72 -14.74
C SER A 169 17.53 -10.84 -13.97
N SER A 170 17.96 -9.65 -13.57
CA SER A 170 17.10 -8.68 -12.87
C SER A 170 15.81 -8.40 -13.66
N PHE A 171 15.88 -8.37 -14.99
CA PHE A 171 14.72 -8.19 -15.86
C PHE A 171 13.66 -9.30 -15.74
N LEU A 172 14.09 -10.55 -15.52
CA LEU A 172 13.19 -11.68 -15.32
C LEU A 172 12.76 -11.84 -13.85
N PHE A 173 13.60 -11.42 -12.91
CA PHE A 173 13.33 -11.55 -11.48
C PHE A 173 12.40 -10.46 -10.95
N PHE A 174 12.65 -9.19 -11.28
CA PHE A 174 11.91 -8.07 -10.67
C PHE A 174 10.39 -8.12 -10.86
N PRO A 175 9.83 -8.50 -12.02
CA PRO A 175 8.37 -8.63 -12.18
C PRO A 175 7.73 -9.60 -11.19
N LYS A 176 8.48 -10.58 -10.67
CA LYS A 176 7.99 -11.60 -9.72
C LYS A 176 7.91 -11.09 -8.28
N VAL A 177 8.49 -9.92 -8.00
CA VAL A 177 8.46 -9.28 -6.67
C VAL A 177 7.96 -7.84 -6.74
N SER A 178 7.42 -7.43 -7.90
CA SER A 178 6.83 -6.11 -8.12
C SER A 178 5.31 -6.14 -7.89
N ASP A 179 4.68 -4.97 -7.93
CA ASP A 179 3.23 -4.73 -7.87
C ASP A 179 2.46 -5.28 -9.09
N TYR A 180 2.64 -6.58 -9.37
CA TYR A 180 1.98 -7.26 -10.47
C TYR A 180 1.79 -8.75 -10.16
N ALA A 181 0.58 -9.25 -10.41
CA ALA A 181 0.23 -10.66 -10.31
C ALA A 181 0.68 -11.30 -8.97
N GLY A 182 1.51 -12.35 -9.02
CA GLY A 182 1.98 -13.03 -7.81
C GLY A 182 2.95 -12.22 -6.93
N GLY A 183 3.42 -11.05 -7.38
CA GLY A 183 4.37 -10.23 -6.62
C GLY A 183 3.72 -9.37 -5.54
N PHE A 184 2.39 -9.27 -5.54
CA PHE A 184 1.63 -8.53 -4.53
C PHE A 184 1.78 -9.13 -3.14
N ILE A 185 1.92 -8.26 -2.13
CA ILE A 185 1.97 -8.63 -0.72
C ILE A 185 0.60 -8.43 -0.09
N ILE A 186 0.11 -9.48 0.58
CA ILE A 186 -1.20 -9.54 1.22
C ILE A 186 -1.05 -9.74 2.72
N SER A 187 -2.09 -9.39 3.49
CA SER A 187 -2.10 -9.60 4.93
C SER A 187 -2.24 -11.09 5.26
N LYS A 188 -1.20 -11.67 5.88
CA LYS A 188 -1.24 -13.04 6.40
C LYS A 188 -2.38 -13.21 7.42
N LYS A 189 -2.50 -12.26 8.36
CA LYS A 189 -3.52 -12.31 9.42
C LYS A 189 -4.95 -12.24 8.86
N ALA A 190 -5.18 -11.45 7.82
CA ALA A 190 -6.50 -11.36 7.19
C ALA A 190 -6.90 -12.71 6.56
N ILE A 191 -5.96 -13.38 5.90
CA ILE A 191 -6.25 -14.67 5.27
C ILE A 191 -6.41 -15.77 6.30
N GLU A 192 -5.56 -15.81 7.34
CA GLU A 192 -5.71 -16.77 8.43
C GLU A 192 -7.03 -16.60 9.19
N ALA A 193 -7.53 -15.37 9.34
CA ALA A 193 -8.81 -15.09 9.99
C ALA A 193 -10.04 -15.40 9.12
N MET A 194 -9.91 -15.29 7.79
CA MET A 194 -11.03 -15.47 6.86
C MET A 194 -11.11 -16.86 6.21
N GLY A 195 -9.95 -17.49 6.00
CA GLY A 195 -9.77 -18.69 5.17
C GLY A 195 -9.51 -18.33 3.69
N ASP A 196 -8.70 -19.16 3.00
CA ASP A 196 -8.31 -18.96 1.60
C ASP A 196 -9.52 -18.87 0.64
N GLU A 197 -10.53 -19.74 0.81
CA GLU A 197 -11.73 -19.75 -0.05
C GLU A 197 -12.58 -18.49 0.09
N ALA A 198 -12.72 -17.99 1.31
CA ALA A 198 -13.44 -16.74 1.57
C ALA A 198 -12.67 -15.55 1.00
N PHE A 199 -11.34 -15.55 1.08
CA PHE A 199 -10.51 -14.49 0.49
C PHE A 199 -10.59 -14.47 -1.04
N LYS A 200 -10.58 -15.65 -1.67
CA LYS A 200 -10.67 -15.78 -3.14
C LYS A 200 -12.02 -15.31 -3.71
N SER A 201 -13.09 -15.46 -2.95
CA SER A 201 -14.45 -15.09 -3.36
C SER A 201 -14.89 -13.69 -2.91
N HIS A 202 -14.02 -12.98 -2.16
CA HIS A 202 -14.31 -11.65 -1.65
C HIS A 202 -14.17 -10.55 -2.71
#